data_AF-A0A5N6TRB5-F1
#
_entry.id   AF-A0A5N6TRB5-F1
#
_cell.length_a   1.000
_cell.length_b   1.000
_cell.length_c   1.000
_cell.angle_alpha   90.00
_cell.angle_beta   90.00
_cell.angle_gamma   90.00
#
_symmetry.space_group_name_H-M   'P 1'
#
loop_
_entity.id
_entity.type
_entity.pdbx_description
1 polymer ?
#
loop_
_entity_poly.entity_id
_entity_poly.type
_entity_poly.pdbx_seq_one_letter_code
_entity_poly.pdbx_strand_id
1 'polypeptide(L)'
;MDLHKVDPDIQLEVDLLILDYLLCITIDSLLYAGGEAGGEPSDECDLGWYTDTIGIFRSQLPATALLSDDVRIKLQLLELVNGFRQYPFDNRNLNPPSTFSHTNQGKSVTLMQMATSFKSLCKTVSTMVSETNWVDIAAQFVIQAVLEKHQAPGFTDTQNQRIAWAKETLEQLSGEGQVSAQYMRYVQPPIGPDHDRLTSSFSELPIDRFRWSVFDILRTIMKMLEPPVLIQLERGQLCGLSRAETQDLKNRVGLD
;
A
#
# COMPACT_ATOMS: atom_id res chain seq x y z
N MET A 1 29.67 -35.01 -13.87
CA MET A 1 29.38 -33.61 -13.49
C MET A 1 28.53 -33.70 -12.26
N ASP A 2 29.15 -33.58 -11.09
CA ASP A 2 28.40 -33.45 -9.85
C ASP A 2 27.67 -32.12 -9.91
N LEU A 3 26.34 -32.15 -10.01
CA LEU A 3 25.53 -30.98 -9.69
C LEU A 3 25.81 -30.70 -8.22
N HIS A 4 26.69 -29.74 -7.95
CA HIS A 4 26.90 -29.20 -6.62
C HIS A 4 25.53 -28.66 -6.19
N LYS A 5 24.82 -29.44 -5.38
CA LYS A 5 23.54 -29.03 -4.82
C LYS A 5 23.86 -27.83 -3.94
N VAL A 6 23.40 -26.65 -4.35
CA VAL A 6 23.54 -25.43 -3.56
C VAL A 6 22.97 -25.72 -2.18
N ASP A 7 23.68 -25.29 -1.16
CA ASP A 7 23.23 -25.42 0.21
C ASP A 7 21.84 -24.78 0.33
N PRO A 8 20.83 -25.50 0.84
CA PRO A 8 19.47 -24.99 0.91
C PRO A 8 19.34 -23.72 1.75
N ASP A 9 20.20 -23.53 2.75
CA ASP A 9 20.19 -22.35 3.60
C ASP A 9 20.75 -21.14 2.83
N ILE A 10 21.82 -21.35 2.05
CA ILE A 10 22.39 -20.31 1.16
C ILE A 10 21.39 -19.93 0.06
N GLN A 11 20.71 -20.91 -0.52
CA GLN A 11 19.68 -20.65 -1.53
C GLN A 11 18.56 -19.78 -0.95
N LEU A 12 18.10 -20.10 0.26
CA LEU A 12 17.07 -19.32 0.94
C LEU A 12 17.52 -17.88 1.22
N GLU A 13 18.76 -17.67 1.68
CA GLU A 13 19.30 -16.33 1.88
C GLU A 13 19.32 -15.52 0.59
N VAL A 14 19.81 -16.10 -0.50
CA VAL A 14 19.82 -15.45 -1.82
C VAL A 14 18.40 -15.15 -2.29
N ASP A 15 17.47 -16.07 -2.11
CA ASP A 15 16.08 -15.87 -2.52
C ASP A 15 15.45 -14.71 -1.73
N LEU A 16 15.71 -14.58 -0.43
CA LEU A 16 15.24 -13.46 0.39
C LEU A 16 15.85 -12.12 -0.05
N LEU A 17 17.13 -12.09 -0.45
CA LEU A 17 17.77 -10.89 -1.00
C LEU A 17 17.13 -10.48 -2.33
N ILE A 18 16.82 -11.44 -3.20
CA ILE A 18 16.13 -11.20 -4.47
C ILE A 18 14.72 -10.68 -4.22
N LEU A 19 13.97 -11.29 -3.27
CA LEU A 19 12.64 -10.83 -2.92
C LEU A 19 12.68 -9.37 -2.42
N ASP A 20 13.59 -9.04 -1.51
CA ASP A 20 13.70 -7.69 -0.96
C ASP A 20 14.04 -6.66 -2.05
N TYR A 21 14.93 -7.02 -2.97
CA TYR A 21 15.25 -6.23 -4.15
C TYR A 21 14.02 -5.98 -5.03
N LEU A 22 13.33 -7.05 -5.44
CA LEU A 22 12.15 -6.97 -6.31
C LEU A 22 11.05 -6.14 -5.67
N LEU A 23 10.80 -6.34 -4.37
CA LEU A 23 9.85 -5.53 -3.61
C LEU A 23 10.21 -4.04 -3.69
N CYS A 24 11.47 -3.71 -3.43
CA CYS A 24 11.89 -2.32 -3.37
C CYS A 24 11.75 -1.60 -4.71
N ILE A 25 12.21 -2.21 -5.81
CA ILE A 25 12.08 -1.58 -7.14
C ILE A 25 10.62 -1.47 -7.57
N THR A 26 9.79 -2.48 -7.27
CA THR A 26 8.39 -2.49 -7.69
C THR A 26 7.57 -1.46 -6.93
N ILE A 27 7.77 -1.36 -5.61
CA ILE A 27 7.10 -0.35 -4.78
C ILE A 27 7.50 1.06 -5.23
N ASP A 28 8.79 1.30 -5.49
CA ASP A 28 9.26 2.62 -5.94
C ASP A 28 8.61 3.02 -7.28
N SER A 29 8.58 2.12 -8.26
CA SER A 29 7.93 2.36 -9.55
C SER A 29 6.42 2.59 -9.41
N LEU A 30 5.73 1.82 -8.55
CA LEU A 30 4.30 2.02 -8.30
C LEU A 30 3.99 3.34 -7.58
N LEU A 31 4.83 3.74 -6.62
CA LEU A 31 4.70 5.00 -5.90
C LEU A 31 5.03 6.22 -6.77
N TYR A 32 5.90 6.06 -7.76
CA TYR A 32 6.17 7.07 -8.78
C TYR A 32 4.96 7.24 -9.71
N ALA A 33 4.47 6.14 -10.29
CA ALA A 33 3.33 6.13 -11.19
C ALA A 33 2.01 6.61 -10.54
N GLY A 34 1.79 6.32 -9.25
CA GLY A 34 0.57 6.71 -8.54
C GLY A 34 0.51 8.17 -8.06
N GLY A 35 1.66 8.88 -8.06
CA GLY A 35 1.78 10.24 -7.52
C GLY A 35 1.52 11.37 -8.51
N GLU A 36 1.62 11.12 -9.82
CA GLU A 36 1.42 12.13 -10.86
C GLU A 36 -0.01 12.09 -11.40
N ALA A 37 -0.80 13.09 -11.03
CA ALA A 37 -2.06 13.38 -11.70
C ALA A 37 -1.76 13.98 -13.10
N GLY A 38 -1.37 13.15 -14.08
CA GLY A 38 -1.22 13.58 -15.48
C GLY A 38 -0.17 12.90 -16.36
N GLY A 39 0.54 11.87 -15.89
CA GLY A 39 1.51 11.14 -16.72
C GLY A 39 0.86 10.21 -17.74
N GLU A 40 1.38 10.15 -18.98
CA GLU A 40 0.91 9.27 -20.06
C GLU A 40 0.93 7.77 -19.65
N PRO A 41 -0.03 6.95 -20.12
CA PRO A 41 -0.23 5.56 -19.69
C PRO A 41 0.76 4.56 -20.34
N SER A 42 1.99 4.97 -20.63
CA SER A 42 2.89 4.20 -21.48
C SER A 42 3.60 3.02 -20.79
N ASP A 43 3.52 2.90 -19.45
CA ASP A 43 4.31 1.92 -18.67
C ASP A 43 3.46 1.00 -17.77
N GLU A 44 2.14 0.97 -18.00
CA GLU A 44 1.21 0.21 -17.15
C GLU A 44 1.33 -1.31 -17.27
N CYS A 45 1.66 -1.79 -18.48
CA CYS A 45 1.92 -3.21 -18.71
C CYS A 45 3.14 -3.71 -17.94
N ASP A 46 4.14 -2.85 -17.70
CA ASP A 46 5.36 -3.27 -17.02
C ASP A 46 5.15 -3.45 -15.51
N LEU A 47 4.26 -2.68 -14.89
CA LEU A 47 4.04 -2.77 -13.43
C LEU A 47 3.30 -4.05 -13.00
N GLY A 48 2.40 -4.57 -13.84
CA GLY A 48 1.67 -5.80 -13.56
C GLY A 48 2.58 -7.02 -13.49
N TRP A 49 3.55 -7.13 -14.41
CA TRP A 49 4.45 -8.28 -14.45
C TRP A 49 5.34 -8.36 -13.21
N TYR A 50 5.80 -7.22 -12.68
CA TYR A 50 6.58 -7.17 -11.44
C TYR A 50 5.78 -7.70 -10.25
N THR A 51 4.50 -7.30 -10.14
CA THR A 51 3.63 -7.78 -9.05
C THR A 51 3.36 -9.27 -9.15
N ASP A 52 3.13 -9.79 -10.36
CA ASP A 52 2.92 -11.22 -10.59
C ASP A 52 4.19 -12.02 -10.29
N THR A 53 5.35 -11.50 -10.68
CA THR A 53 6.66 -12.12 -10.43
C THR A 53 6.93 -12.23 -8.94
N ILE A 54 6.67 -11.18 -8.17
CA ILE A 54 6.80 -11.22 -6.70
C ILE A 54 5.85 -12.25 -6.11
N GLY A 55 4.61 -12.34 -6.61
CA GLY A 55 3.63 -13.34 -6.17
C GLY A 55 4.12 -14.78 -6.42
N ILE A 56 4.62 -15.05 -7.62
CA ILE A 56 5.21 -16.35 -7.99
C ILE A 56 6.43 -16.65 -7.12
N PHE A 57 7.35 -15.70 -6.99
CA PHE A 57 8.57 -15.87 -6.22
C PHE A 57 8.28 -16.17 -4.74
N ARG A 58 7.36 -15.39 -4.13
CA ARG A 58 6.90 -15.61 -2.76
C ARG A 58 6.25 -16.98 -2.57
N SER A 59 5.52 -17.49 -3.56
CA SER A 59 4.89 -18.82 -3.49
C SER A 59 5.88 -19.98 -3.48
N GLN A 60 7.11 -19.76 -3.94
CA GLN A 60 8.19 -20.75 -3.96
C GLN A 60 9.01 -20.76 -2.67
N LEU A 61 8.92 -19.70 -1.85
CA LEU A 61 9.62 -19.66 -0.57
C LEU A 61 9.03 -20.67 0.42
N PRO A 62 9.86 -21.34 1.25
CA PRO A 62 9.37 -22.20 2.31
C PRO A 62 8.44 -21.46 3.27
N ALA A 63 7.36 -22.10 3.70
CA ALA A 63 6.42 -21.52 4.67
C ALA A 63 7.08 -21.18 6.02
N THR A 64 8.23 -21.80 6.33
CA THR A 64 9.04 -21.56 7.52
C THR A 64 10.06 -20.44 7.36
N ALA A 65 10.16 -19.81 6.18
CA ALA A 65 11.09 -18.72 5.94
C ALA A 65 10.82 -17.56 6.89
N LEU A 66 11.82 -17.20 7.69
CA LEU A 66 11.74 -16.07 8.61
C LEU A 66 12.01 -14.78 7.83
N LEU A 67 10.95 -14.05 7.50
CA LEU A 67 11.06 -12.74 6.87
C LEU A 67 11.49 -11.70 7.91
N SER A 68 12.39 -10.80 7.52
CA SER A 68 12.72 -9.62 8.31
C SER A 68 11.49 -8.69 8.43
N ASP A 69 11.49 -7.82 9.44
CA ASP A 69 10.43 -6.82 9.62
C ASP A 69 10.30 -5.93 8.38
N ASP A 70 11.42 -5.46 7.82
CA ASP A 70 11.44 -4.63 6.62
C ASP A 70 10.80 -5.32 5.41
N VAL A 71 11.10 -6.59 5.17
CA VAL A 71 10.49 -7.35 4.07
C VAL A 71 8.98 -7.53 4.31
N ARG A 72 8.55 -7.78 5.55
CA ARG A 72 7.13 -7.84 5.90
C ARG A 72 6.42 -6.50 5.65
N ILE A 73 7.05 -5.39 6.03
CA ILE A 73 6.52 -4.03 5.81
C ILE A 73 6.45 -3.74 4.31
N LYS A 74 7.49 -4.07 3.54
CA LYS A 74 7.52 -3.92 2.07
C LYS A 74 6.41 -4.74 1.40
N LEU A 75 6.13 -5.97 1.85
CA LEU A 75 5.00 -6.76 1.36
C LEU A 75 3.65 -6.07 1.62
N GLN A 76 3.44 -5.54 2.83
CA GLN A 76 2.23 -4.78 3.17
C GLN A 76 2.09 -3.50 2.34
N LEU A 77 3.21 -2.79 2.11
CA LEU A 77 3.26 -1.62 1.24
C LEU A 77 2.87 -1.99 -0.20
N LEU A 78 3.44 -3.06 -0.76
CA LEU A 78 3.13 -3.50 -2.12
C LEU A 78 1.64 -3.79 -2.29
N GLU A 79 1.05 -4.56 -1.37
CA GLU A 79 -0.37 -4.90 -1.40
C GLU A 79 -1.26 -3.65 -1.35
N LEU A 80 -0.93 -2.69 -0.47
CA LEU A 80 -1.69 -1.47 -0.31
C LEU A 80 -1.55 -0.52 -1.50
N VAL A 81 -0.31 -0.29 -1.99
CA VAL A 81 -0.03 0.58 -3.13
C VAL A 81 -0.71 0.05 -4.38
N ASN A 82 -0.59 -1.25 -4.65
CA ASN A 82 -1.19 -1.86 -5.83
C ASN A 82 -2.73 -1.81 -5.76
N GLY A 83 -3.32 -2.18 -4.61
CA GLY A 83 -4.76 -2.13 -4.40
C GLY A 83 -5.34 -0.71 -4.51
N PHE A 84 -4.65 0.27 -3.92
CA PHE A 84 -5.10 1.67 -3.94
C PHE A 84 -4.97 2.30 -5.32
N ARG A 85 -3.93 1.95 -6.09
CA ARG A 85 -3.78 2.41 -7.48
C ARG A 85 -4.88 1.88 -8.41
N GLN A 86 -5.21 0.61 -8.28
CA GLN A 86 -6.24 -0.04 -9.09
C GLN A 86 -7.68 0.34 -8.66
N TYR A 87 -7.82 1.06 -7.55
CA TYR A 87 -9.12 1.44 -7.04
C TYR A 87 -9.84 2.45 -7.96
N PRO A 88 -11.06 2.17 -8.41
CA PRO A 88 -11.79 3.04 -9.35
C PRO A 88 -12.38 4.24 -8.61
N PHE A 89 -11.58 5.29 -8.43
CA PHE A 89 -12.04 6.55 -7.84
C PHE A 89 -13.06 7.30 -8.73
N ASP A 90 -13.06 7.04 -10.04
CA ASP A 90 -13.96 7.70 -10.99
C ASP A 90 -15.23 6.86 -11.24
N ASN A 91 -16.33 7.30 -10.65
CA ASN A 91 -17.65 6.70 -10.82
C ASN A 91 -18.30 6.97 -12.21
N ARG A 92 -17.51 7.25 -13.26
CA ARG A 92 -18.01 7.59 -14.60
C ARG A 92 -18.04 6.42 -15.59
N ASN A 93 -17.39 5.30 -15.29
CA ASN A 93 -17.49 4.09 -16.11
C ASN A 93 -17.42 2.84 -15.22
N LEU A 94 -18.58 2.36 -14.78
CA LEU A 94 -18.78 1.00 -14.25
C LEU A 94 -18.62 -0.07 -15.35
N ASN A 95 -17.66 0.08 -16.25
CA ASN A 95 -17.23 -1.00 -17.12
C ASN A 95 -15.94 -1.57 -16.53
N PRO A 96 -15.93 -2.86 -16.15
CA PRO A 96 -14.69 -3.50 -15.73
C PRO A 96 -13.69 -3.39 -16.89
N PRO A 97 -12.45 -2.94 -16.66
CA PRO A 97 -11.41 -3.04 -17.68
C PRO A 97 -11.26 -4.53 -17.97
N SER A 98 -11.81 -4.94 -19.10
CA SER A 98 -11.77 -6.30 -19.60
C SER A 98 -10.50 -6.39 -20.42
N THR A 99 -9.37 -6.67 -19.78
CA THR A 99 -8.28 -7.44 -20.39
C THR A 99 -7.21 -7.87 -19.37
N PHE A 100 -7.16 -9.19 -19.15
CA PHE A 100 -6.07 -10.02 -18.64
C PHE A 100 -5.47 -9.78 -17.23
N SER A 101 -5.86 -10.65 -16.28
CA SER A 101 -4.89 -11.52 -15.59
C SER A 101 -5.58 -12.79 -15.07
N HIS A 102 -5.03 -13.94 -15.46
CA HIS A 102 -5.39 -15.25 -14.93
C HIS A 102 -4.66 -15.45 -13.60
N THR A 103 -5.23 -15.01 -12.48
CA THR A 103 -5.14 -15.71 -11.19
C THR A 103 -6.15 -15.12 -10.20
N ASN A 104 -7.13 -15.95 -9.84
CA ASN A 104 -8.03 -15.85 -8.69
C ASN A 104 -9.00 -14.65 -8.58
N GLN A 105 -10.20 -14.86 -9.13
CA GLN A 105 -11.50 -14.39 -8.64
C GLN A 105 -11.58 -12.96 -8.07
N GLY A 106 -11.88 -11.98 -8.93
CA GLY A 106 -13.16 -11.24 -8.92
C GLY A 106 -13.69 -10.63 -7.61
N LYS A 107 -12.85 -10.40 -6.59
CA LYS A 107 -13.21 -9.60 -5.42
C LYS A 107 -12.51 -8.25 -5.54
N SER A 108 -13.26 -7.22 -5.91
CA SER A 108 -12.82 -5.84 -5.84
C SER A 108 -12.40 -5.51 -4.40
N VAL A 109 -11.15 -5.09 -4.22
CA VAL A 109 -10.68 -4.59 -2.92
C VAL A 109 -11.44 -3.31 -2.59
N THR A 110 -12.06 -3.27 -1.41
CA THR A 110 -12.83 -2.11 -0.93
C THR A 110 -11.93 -1.10 -0.21
N LEU A 111 -12.30 0.18 -0.19
CA LEU A 111 -11.61 1.19 0.64
C LEU A 111 -11.56 0.81 2.11
N MET A 112 -12.55 0.04 2.57
CA MET A 112 -12.58 -0.54 3.91
C MET A 112 -11.42 -1.48 4.20
N GLN A 113 -11.19 -2.42 3.30
CA GLN A 113 -10.10 -3.38 3.42
C GLN A 113 -8.76 -2.65 3.36
N MET A 114 -8.63 -1.68 2.45
CA MET A 114 -7.44 -0.83 2.37
C MET A 114 -7.21 -0.01 3.64
N ALA A 115 -8.25 0.56 4.24
CA ALA A 115 -8.16 1.29 5.50
C ALA A 115 -7.63 0.40 6.64
N THR A 116 -8.08 -0.85 6.67
CA THR A 116 -7.63 -1.84 7.66
C THR A 116 -6.16 -2.23 7.44
N SER A 117 -5.78 -2.47 6.19
CA SER A 117 -4.38 -2.74 5.82
C SER A 117 -3.47 -1.55 6.14
N PHE A 118 -3.91 -0.33 5.82
CA PHE A 118 -3.19 0.91 6.13
C PHE A 118 -3.03 1.10 7.65
N LYS A 119 -4.08 0.88 8.44
CA LYS A 119 -4.00 0.89 9.90
C LYS A 119 -2.99 -0.12 10.42
N SER A 120 -3.02 -1.34 9.89
CA SER A 120 -2.08 -2.40 10.29
C SER A 120 -0.64 -1.99 9.98
N LEU A 121 -0.40 -1.48 8.77
CA LEU A 121 0.90 -0.97 8.35
C LEU A 121 1.39 0.13 9.30
N CYS A 122 0.56 1.15 9.57
CA CYS A 122 0.91 2.27 10.46
C CYS A 122 1.23 1.81 11.88
N LYS A 123 0.54 0.78 12.40
CA LYS A 123 0.89 0.19 13.69
C LYS A 123 2.27 -0.46 13.67
N THR A 124 2.59 -1.22 12.61
CA THR A 124 3.90 -1.85 12.44
C THR A 124 5.02 -0.81 12.41
N VAL A 125 4.81 0.33 11.73
CA VAL A 125 5.80 1.40 11.57
C VAL A 125 5.62 2.56 12.56
N SER A 126 4.84 2.37 13.62
CA SER A 126 4.49 3.42 14.59
C SER A 126 5.69 4.00 15.33
N THR A 127 6.78 3.25 15.44
CA THR A 127 8.06 3.74 15.98
C THR A 127 8.81 4.65 15.00
N MET A 128 8.46 4.61 13.71
CA MET A 128 9.14 5.31 12.62
C MET A 128 8.37 6.55 12.14
N VAL A 129 7.03 6.53 12.20
CA VAL A 129 6.15 7.62 11.73
C VAL A 129 5.53 8.37 12.90
N SER A 130 5.43 9.70 12.83
CA SER A 130 4.67 10.49 13.81
C SER A 130 3.18 10.10 13.79
N GLU A 131 2.59 9.82 14.96
CA GLU A 131 1.19 9.35 15.09
C GLU A 131 0.16 10.28 14.43
N THR A 132 0.40 11.59 14.42
CA THR A 132 -0.56 12.60 13.97
C THR A 132 -0.86 12.53 12.47
N ASN A 133 0.10 12.12 11.63
CA ASN A 133 -0.06 12.22 10.17
C ASN A 133 -0.88 11.08 9.56
N TRP A 134 -0.77 9.86 10.11
CA TRP A 134 -1.49 8.71 9.53
C TRP A 134 -2.92 8.60 10.07
N VAL A 135 -3.20 9.10 11.27
CA VAL A 135 -4.55 9.09 11.85
C VAL A 135 -5.53 9.91 11.00
N ASP A 136 -5.10 11.08 10.52
CA ASP A 136 -5.88 11.91 9.59
C ASP A 136 -6.17 11.20 8.27
N ILE A 137 -5.18 10.51 7.71
CA ILE A 137 -5.32 9.75 6.46
C ILE A 137 -6.25 8.54 6.67
N ALA A 138 -6.13 7.85 7.81
CA ALA A 138 -7.02 6.74 8.16
C ALA A 138 -8.48 7.22 8.34
N ALA A 139 -8.68 8.40 8.90
CA ALA A 139 -10.02 8.99 9.00
C ALA A 139 -10.61 9.32 7.63
N GLN A 140 -9.80 9.83 6.69
CA GLN A 140 -10.23 10.05 5.30
C GLN A 140 -10.58 8.73 4.60
N PHE A 141 -9.80 7.67 4.82
CA PHE A 141 -10.13 6.32 4.34
C PHE A 141 -11.52 5.85 4.82
N VAL A 142 -11.83 6.03 6.10
CA VAL A 142 -13.13 5.65 6.67
C VAL A 142 -14.26 6.44 6.01
N ILE A 143 -14.09 7.75 5.83
CA ILE A 143 -15.10 8.59 5.16
C ILE A 143 -15.33 8.12 3.73
N GLN A 144 -14.26 7.91 2.95
CA GLN A 144 -14.37 7.47 1.57
C GLN A 144 -14.98 6.05 1.46
N ALA A 145 -14.69 5.15 2.41
CA ALA A 145 -15.34 3.83 2.48
C ALA A 145 -16.84 3.90 2.80
N VAL A 146 -17.28 4.88 3.59
CA VAL A 146 -18.72 5.13 3.82
C VAL A 146 -19.38 5.59 2.51
N LEU A 147 -18.70 6.42 1.72
CA LEU A 147 -19.21 6.90 0.42
C LEU A 147 -19.32 5.79 -0.62
N GLU A 148 -18.30 4.94 -0.72
CA GLU A 148 -18.30 3.75 -1.56
C GLU A 148 -19.57 2.91 -1.30
N LYS A 149 -19.89 2.65 -0.02
CA LYS A 149 -21.10 1.90 0.36
C LYS A 149 -22.41 2.63 0.11
N HIS A 150 -22.43 3.97 0.03
CA HIS A 150 -23.64 4.72 -0.33
C HIS A 150 -23.98 4.60 -1.81
N GLN A 151 -22.98 4.44 -2.68
CA GLN A 151 -23.16 4.39 -4.13
C GLN A 151 -23.40 2.97 -4.65
N ALA A 152 -23.26 1.94 -3.80
CA ALA A 152 -23.49 0.54 -4.15
C ALA A 152 -24.99 0.21 -4.29
N PRO A 153 -25.47 -0.25 -5.47
CA PRO A 153 -26.86 -0.62 -5.66
C PRO A 153 -27.24 -1.86 -4.84
N GLY A 154 -28.32 -1.76 -4.05
CA GLY A 154 -28.90 -2.90 -3.30
C GLY A 154 -28.52 -3.03 -1.83
N PHE A 155 -27.82 -2.05 -1.24
CA PHE A 155 -27.45 -2.09 0.19
C PHE A 155 -28.59 -1.66 1.12
N THR A 156 -29.01 -2.55 2.03
CA THR A 156 -30.16 -2.37 2.94
C THR A 156 -29.81 -1.77 4.32
N ASP A 157 -28.54 -1.51 4.60
CA ASP A 157 -28.13 -0.94 5.88
C ASP A 157 -28.69 0.47 6.06
N THR A 158 -29.34 0.69 7.20
CA THR A 158 -29.82 2.03 7.57
C THR A 158 -28.63 2.98 7.71
N GLN A 159 -28.82 4.23 7.29
CA GLN A 159 -27.80 5.29 7.42
C GLN A 159 -27.22 5.36 8.84
N ASN A 160 -28.05 5.11 9.86
CA ASN A 160 -27.66 5.09 11.28
C ASN A 160 -26.66 3.98 11.62
N GLN A 161 -26.79 2.78 11.03
CA GLN A 161 -25.82 1.69 11.22
C GLN A 161 -24.46 2.04 10.62
N ARG A 162 -24.44 2.72 9.46
CA ARG A 162 -23.20 3.18 8.82
C ARG A 162 -22.48 4.26 9.62
N ILE A 163 -23.23 5.21 10.18
CA ILE A 163 -22.69 6.26 11.06
C ILE A 163 -22.15 5.65 12.35
N ALA A 164 -22.88 4.70 12.96
CA ALA A 164 -22.43 3.99 14.15
C ALA A 164 -21.12 3.23 13.89
N TRP A 165 -21.04 2.52 12.76
CA TRP A 165 -19.84 1.81 12.34
C TRP A 165 -18.64 2.74 12.09
N ALA A 166 -18.85 3.86 11.39
CA ALA A 166 -17.79 4.82 11.12
C ALA A 166 -17.26 5.46 12.41
N LYS A 167 -18.18 5.77 13.35
CA LYS A 167 -17.84 6.29 14.67
C LYS A 167 -16.98 5.29 15.45
N GLU A 168 -17.41 4.05 15.54
CA GLU A 168 -16.66 2.98 16.22
C GLU A 168 -15.26 2.80 15.60
N THR A 169 -15.18 2.81 14.27
CA THR A 169 -13.90 2.63 13.56
C THR A 169 -12.95 3.81 13.78
N LEU A 170 -13.46 5.04 13.77
CA LEU A 170 -12.67 6.24 14.07
C LEU A 170 -12.20 6.27 15.53
N GLU A 171 -13.05 5.86 16.47
CA GLU A 171 -12.69 5.75 17.89
C GLU A 171 -11.58 4.70 18.11
N GLN A 172 -11.67 3.56 17.42
CA GLN A 172 -10.62 2.53 17.43
C GLN A 172 -9.34 2.95 16.70
N LEU A 173 -9.38 3.97 15.85
CA LEU A 173 -8.23 4.49 15.09
C LEU A 173 -7.49 5.58 15.85
N SER A 174 -8.22 6.51 16.48
CA SER A 174 -7.65 7.75 17.00
C SER A 174 -7.14 7.66 18.44
N GLY A 175 -7.54 6.69 19.26
CA GLY A 175 -7.25 6.73 20.69
C GLY A 175 -7.82 8.00 21.34
N GLU A 176 -9.09 7.95 21.73
CA GLU A 176 -9.80 9.02 22.47
C GLU A 176 -9.72 10.45 21.88
N GLY A 177 -10.65 10.77 20.96
CA GLY A 177 -11.55 11.91 21.17
C GLY A 177 -11.49 13.10 20.19
N GLN A 178 -10.31 13.57 19.78
CA GLN A 178 -10.22 14.86 19.07
C GLN A 178 -10.34 14.76 17.54
N VAL A 179 -9.64 13.79 16.93
CA VAL A 179 -9.70 13.52 15.48
C VAL A 179 -11.12 13.09 15.11
N SER A 180 -11.72 12.18 15.88
CA SER A 180 -13.08 11.71 15.63
C SER A 180 -14.09 12.87 15.54
N ALA A 181 -14.01 13.87 16.42
CA ALA A 181 -14.94 15.01 16.40
C ALA A 181 -14.86 15.85 15.11
N GLN A 182 -13.66 16.04 14.54
CA GLN A 182 -13.46 16.79 13.30
C GLN A 182 -14.05 16.05 12.09
N TYR A 183 -13.82 14.73 12.01
CA TYR A 183 -14.26 13.92 10.87
C TYR A 183 -15.72 13.49 10.97
N MET A 184 -16.28 13.39 12.17
CA MET A 184 -17.70 13.09 12.39
C MET A 184 -18.64 14.15 11.80
N ARG A 185 -18.16 15.38 11.57
CA ARG A 185 -18.92 16.43 10.86
C ARG A 185 -19.26 16.05 9.42
N TYR A 186 -18.44 15.23 8.78
CA TYR A 186 -18.70 14.74 7.42
C TYR A 186 -19.60 13.52 7.45
N VAL A 187 -19.48 12.67 8.47
CA VAL A 187 -20.26 11.42 8.58
C VAL A 187 -21.69 11.65 9.07
N GLN A 188 -21.94 12.68 9.87
CA GLN A 188 -23.28 13.01 10.39
C GLN A 188 -24.05 13.91 9.39
N PRO A 189 -25.30 13.57 9.03
CA PRO A 189 -26.14 14.49 8.26
C PRO A 189 -26.47 15.75 9.07
N PRO A 190 -26.59 16.94 8.43
CA PRO A 190 -27.26 18.06 9.04
C PRO A 190 -28.69 17.64 9.40
N ILE A 191 -29.13 17.92 10.63
CA ILE A 191 -30.49 17.63 11.09
C ILE A 191 -31.48 18.38 10.17
N GLY A 192 -32.09 17.66 9.22
CA GLY A 192 -33.00 18.21 8.22
C GLY A 192 -33.46 17.15 7.21
N PRO A 193 -34.60 17.34 6.53
CA PRO A 193 -35.26 16.32 5.70
C PRO A 193 -34.56 16.05 4.34
N ASP A 194 -33.34 16.52 4.14
CA ASP A 194 -32.73 16.64 2.82
C ASP A 194 -31.54 15.68 2.68
N HIS A 195 -31.83 14.46 2.18
CA HIS A 195 -30.84 13.40 1.94
C HIS A 195 -29.79 13.81 0.88
N ASP A 196 -30.11 14.76 -0.01
CA ASP A 196 -29.23 15.24 -1.10
C ASP A 196 -28.12 16.19 -0.62
N ARG A 197 -28.14 16.62 0.65
CA ARG A 197 -27.08 17.48 1.20
C ARG A 197 -25.81 16.75 1.63
N LEU A 198 -25.90 15.45 1.95
CA LEU A 198 -24.71 14.67 2.30
C LEU A 198 -23.74 14.59 1.12
N THR A 199 -24.24 14.17 -0.05
CA THR A 199 -23.47 14.16 -1.31
C THR A 199 -22.88 15.53 -1.65
N SER A 200 -23.57 16.61 -1.32
CA SER A 200 -23.07 17.98 -1.48
C SER A 200 -21.90 18.32 -0.54
N SER A 201 -21.99 17.96 0.75
CA SER A 201 -20.89 18.16 1.72
C SER A 201 -19.68 17.26 1.45
N PHE A 202 -19.88 16.09 0.87
CA PHE A 202 -18.79 15.20 0.46
C PHE A 202 -18.12 15.60 -0.86
N SER A 203 -18.81 16.38 -1.71
CA SER A 203 -18.21 16.95 -2.92
C SER A 203 -17.10 17.97 -2.61
N GLU A 204 -17.04 18.48 -1.39
CA GLU A 204 -15.97 19.36 -0.90
C GLU A 204 -14.69 18.60 -0.47
N LEU A 205 -14.76 17.26 -0.31
CA LEU A 205 -13.59 16.44 0.03
C LEU A 205 -12.80 16.16 -1.26
N PRO A 206 -11.61 16.76 -1.44
CA PRO A 206 -10.85 16.56 -2.66
C PRO A 206 -10.27 15.15 -2.64
N ILE A 207 -10.87 14.22 -3.39
CA ILE A 207 -10.38 12.84 -3.57
C ILE A 207 -8.92 12.86 -4.01
N ASP A 208 -8.52 13.83 -4.85
CA ASP A 208 -7.13 13.99 -5.29
C ASP A 208 -6.18 14.29 -4.13
N ARG A 209 -6.60 15.12 -3.17
CA ARG A 209 -5.81 15.42 -1.96
C ARG A 209 -5.70 14.20 -1.06
N PHE A 210 -6.77 13.42 -0.94
CA PHE A 210 -6.74 12.16 -0.21
C PHE A 210 -5.78 11.17 -0.88
N ARG A 211 -5.89 10.97 -2.20
CA ARG A 211 -5.01 10.09 -2.99
C ARG A 211 -3.56 10.49 -2.83
N TRP A 212 -3.26 11.78 -2.99
CA TRP A 212 -1.91 12.31 -2.83
C TRP A 212 -1.38 12.06 -1.41
N SER A 213 -2.17 12.34 -0.37
CA SER A 213 -1.78 12.11 1.02
C SER A 213 -1.44 10.64 1.29
N VAL A 214 -2.21 9.71 0.72
CA VAL A 214 -1.94 8.26 0.83
C VAL A 214 -0.61 7.91 0.16
N PHE A 215 -0.37 8.32 -1.08
CA PHE A 215 0.90 8.02 -1.75
C PHE A 215 2.10 8.68 -1.05
N ASP A 216 1.93 9.89 -0.51
CA ASP A 216 2.98 10.61 0.18
C ASP A 216 3.40 9.93 1.49
N ILE A 217 2.44 9.46 2.29
CA ILE A 217 2.77 8.71 3.51
C ILE A 217 3.39 7.35 3.19
N LEU A 218 2.92 6.65 2.16
CA LEU A 218 3.50 5.36 1.75
C LEU A 218 4.94 5.53 1.24
N ARG A 219 5.22 6.62 0.53
CA ARG A 219 6.58 7.01 0.12
C ARG A 219 7.46 7.37 1.32
N THR A 220 6.90 8.06 2.31
CA THR A 220 7.60 8.37 3.55
C THR A 220 7.98 7.09 4.28
N ILE A 221 7.06 6.13 4.41
CA ILE A 221 7.34 4.82 5.02
C ILE A 221 8.45 4.11 4.25
N MET A 222 8.33 4.00 2.93
CA MET A 222 9.32 3.31 2.09
C MET A 222 10.74 3.90 2.26
N LYS A 223 10.87 5.22 2.40
CA LYS A 223 12.16 5.90 2.61
C LYS A 223 12.81 5.64 3.96
N MET A 224 12.05 5.18 4.95
CA MET A 224 12.58 4.88 6.28
C MET A 224 13.07 3.44 6.42
N LEU A 225 12.68 2.55 5.50
CA LEU A 225 13.11 1.16 5.49
C LEU A 225 14.53 1.04 4.96
N GLU A 226 15.24 0.00 5.39
CA GLU A 226 16.58 -0.26 4.90
C GLU A 226 16.56 -0.61 3.41
N PRO A 227 17.44 0.00 2.60
CA PRO A 227 17.56 -0.37 1.21
C PRO A 227 18.07 -1.82 1.11
N PRO A 228 17.55 -2.65 0.20
CA PRO A 228 18.03 -4.02 0.00
C PRO A 228 19.53 -4.05 -0.30
N VAL A 229 20.23 -5.08 0.19
CA VAL A 229 21.67 -5.29 -0.05
C VAL A 229 22.01 -5.22 -1.53
N LEU A 230 21.19 -5.80 -2.40
CA LEU A 230 21.41 -5.78 -3.85
C LEU A 230 21.37 -4.34 -4.42
N ILE A 231 20.46 -3.49 -3.95
CA ILE A 231 20.41 -2.07 -4.33
C ILE A 231 21.64 -1.31 -3.79
N GLN A 232 22.09 -1.63 -2.58
CA GLN A 232 23.28 -1.01 -2.00
C GLN A 232 24.54 -1.34 -2.82
N LEU A 233 24.66 -2.59 -3.29
CA LEU A 233 25.73 -3.03 -4.18
C LEU A 233 25.68 -2.34 -5.54
N GLU A 234 24.50 -2.23 -6.14
CA GLU A 234 24.30 -1.48 -7.40
C GLU A 234 24.71 -0.01 -7.27
N ARG A 235 24.40 0.62 -6.13
CA ARG A 235 24.77 2.02 -5.82
C ARG A 235 26.24 2.20 -5.42
N GLY A 236 26.99 1.11 -5.27
CA GLY A 236 28.42 1.12 -4.96
C GLY A 236 28.76 1.43 -3.50
N GLN A 237 27.81 1.28 -2.57
CA GLN A 237 28.08 1.45 -1.14
C GLN A 237 27.20 0.53 -0.29
N LEU A 238 27.82 -0.53 0.24
CA LEU A 238 27.20 -1.44 1.20
C LEU A 238 27.20 -0.81 2.60
N CYS A 239 26.11 -0.96 3.35
CA CYS A 239 25.99 -0.52 4.72
C CYS A 239 27.10 -1.13 5.58
N GLY A 240 27.75 -0.31 6.41
CA GLY A 240 28.90 -0.70 7.22
C GLY A 240 30.24 -0.69 6.49
N LEU A 241 30.27 -0.45 5.17
CA LEU A 241 31.50 -0.32 4.37
C LEU A 241 31.61 1.07 3.73
N SER A 242 32.84 1.53 3.54
CA SER A 242 33.13 2.63 2.62
C SER A 242 32.95 2.20 1.16
N ARG A 243 32.90 3.17 0.24
CA ARG A 243 32.85 2.90 -1.20
C ARG A 243 34.07 2.12 -1.70
N ALA A 244 35.25 2.41 -1.15
CA ALA A 244 36.47 1.70 -1.50
C ALA A 244 36.41 0.23 -1.04
N GLU A 245 36.00 -0.01 0.21
CA GLU A 245 35.83 -1.37 0.74
C GLU A 245 34.73 -2.15 0.01
N THR A 246 33.65 -1.47 -0.39
CA THR A 246 32.59 -2.08 -1.22
C THR A 246 33.13 -2.46 -2.60
N GLN A 247 33.95 -1.62 -3.22
CA GLN A 247 34.57 -1.93 -4.52
C GLN A 247 35.57 -3.09 -4.41
N ASP A 248 36.38 -3.11 -3.34
CA ASP A 248 37.31 -4.21 -3.09
C ASP A 248 36.56 -5.54 -2.88
N LEU A 249 35.42 -5.52 -2.17
CA LEU A 249 34.55 -6.68 -2.03
C LEU A 249 34.00 -7.13 -3.39
N LYS A 250 33.43 -6.20 -4.16
CA LYS A 250 32.90 -6.42 -5.52
C LYS A 250 33.93 -7.09 -6.43
N ASN A 251 35.16 -6.57 -6.48
CA ASN A 251 36.27 -7.13 -7.25
C ASN A 251 36.62 -8.57 -6.79
N ARG A 252 36.57 -8.84 -5.47
CA ARG A 252 36.88 -10.18 -4.93
C ARG A 252 35.82 -11.23 -5.29
N VAL A 253 34.57 -10.83 -5.45
CA VAL A 253 33.44 -11.73 -5.76
C VAL A 253 33.04 -11.73 -7.23
N GLY A 254 33.74 -10.96 -8.08
CA GLY A 254 33.51 -10.92 -9.53
C GLY A 254 32.26 -10.14 -9.95
N LEU A 255 31.86 -9.14 -9.16
CA LEU A 255 30.80 -8.19 -9.50
C LEU A 255 31.47 -6.88 -9.94
N ASP A 256 31.69 -6.67 -11.23
CA ASP A 256 32.29 -5.42 -11.75
C ASP A 256 31.23 -4.30 -11.85
#